data_AF-A0A1B6HYZ3-F1
#
_entry.id   AF-A0A1B6HYZ3-F1
#
_cell.length_a   1.000
_cell.length_b   1.000
_cell.length_c   1.000
_cell.angle_alpha   90.00
_cell.angle_beta   90.00
_cell.angle_gamma   90.00
#
_symmetry.space_group_name_H-M   'P 1'
#
loop_
_entity.id
_entity.type
_entity.pdbx_description
1 polymer ?
#
loop_
_entity_poly.entity_id
_entity_poly.type
_entity_poly.pdbx_seq_one_letter_code
_entity_poly.pdbx_strand_id
1 'polypeptide(L)'
;ISPSPPWEEEEAMLESGWEGDILESVANSLSATVTKKATVPSSIENIGESSQPEALNMKALAIVTRVREKLTGRDFAHEESLTVDRQVQLLILQATANENLCQCYIGWCPFW
;
A
#
# COMPACT_ATOMS: atom_id res chain seq x y z
N ILE A 1 19.55 -22.78 -33.73
CA ILE A 1 19.48 -22.11 -32.42
C ILE A 1 19.77 -20.65 -32.72
N SER A 2 18.72 -19.88 -32.98
CA SER A 2 18.86 -18.44 -33.25
C SER A 2 19.28 -17.73 -31.96
N PRO A 3 20.27 -16.83 -32.00
CA PRO A 3 20.64 -16.07 -30.82
C PRO A 3 19.51 -15.13 -30.43
N SER A 4 19.19 -15.11 -29.13
CA SER A 4 18.22 -14.21 -28.53
C SER A 4 18.60 -12.76 -28.80
N PRO A 5 17.63 -11.86 -29.03
CA PRO A 5 17.96 -10.48 -29.33
C PRO A 5 18.57 -9.71 -28.14
N PRO A 6 19.54 -8.81 -28.38
CA PRO A 6 20.24 -8.07 -27.31
C PRO A 6 19.33 -7.22 -26.40
N TRP A 7 18.14 -6.85 -26.88
CA TRP A 7 17.19 -6.02 -26.15
C TRP A 7 16.35 -6.81 -25.12
N GLU A 8 16.35 -8.15 -25.20
CA GLU A 8 15.66 -9.03 -24.25
C GLU A 8 16.36 -9.03 -22.87
N GLU A 9 17.65 -8.69 -22.83
CA GLU A 9 18.42 -8.49 -21.59
C GLU A 9 18.23 -7.08 -20.99
N GLU A 10 17.99 -6.05 -21.83
CA GLU A 10 17.74 -4.68 -21.37
C GLU A 10 16.37 -4.53 -20.69
N GLU A 11 15.33 -5.24 -21.15
CA GLU A 11 14.01 -5.25 -20.51
C GLU A 11 14.06 -5.86 -19.10
N ALA A 12 14.83 -6.93 -18.90
CA ALA A 12 15.01 -7.55 -17.59
C ALA A 12 15.73 -6.62 -16.59
N MET A 13 16.66 -5.77 -17.07
CA MET A 13 17.30 -4.76 -16.22
C MET A 13 16.37 -3.58 -15.91
N LEU A 14 15.55 -3.16 -16.86
CA LEU A 14 14.56 -2.11 -16.64
C LEU A 14 13.44 -2.55 -15.68
N GLU A 15 13.05 -3.83 -15.66
CA GLU A 15 12.15 -4.34 -14.63
C GLU A 15 12.81 -4.39 -13.24
N SER A 16 14.14 -4.60 -13.16
CA SER A 16 14.86 -4.66 -11.88
C SER A 16 15.09 -3.30 -11.20
N GLY A 17 15.03 -2.20 -11.97
CA GLY A 17 15.45 -0.87 -11.51
C GLY A 17 14.37 -0.01 -10.83
N TRP A 18 13.10 -0.43 -10.83
CA TRP A 18 11.99 0.44 -10.40
C TRP A 18 11.36 0.03 -9.07
N GLU A 19 11.57 -1.21 -8.64
CA GLU A 19 10.98 -1.75 -7.42
C GLU A 19 11.80 -1.41 -6.15
N GLY A 20 13.12 -1.24 -6.29
CA GLY A 20 14.05 -0.97 -5.19
C GLY A 20 14.15 0.52 -4.79
N ASP A 21 14.12 1.41 -5.77
CA ASP A 21 14.42 2.84 -5.58
C ASP A 21 13.37 3.56 -4.72
N ILE A 22 12.11 3.13 -4.79
CA ILE A 22 11.03 3.74 -3.99
C ILE A 22 11.12 3.29 -2.52
N LEU A 23 11.46 2.02 -2.27
CA LEU A 23 11.61 1.51 -0.90
C LEU A 23 12.81 2.18 -0.20
N GLU A 24 13.91 2.33 -0.92
CA GLU A 24 15.11 3.03 -0.48
C GLU A 24 14.80 4.52 -0.22
N SER A 25 14.07 5.17 -1.12
CA SER A 25 13.66 6.57 -0.96
C SER A 25 12.78 6.79 0.28
N VAL A 26 11.83 5.89 0.55
CA VAL A 26 10.96 5.97 1.73
C VAL A 26 11.75 5.68 3.01
N ALA A 27 12.64 4.68 2.99
CA ALA A 27 13.54 4.37 4.11
C ALA A 27 14.48 5.54 4.44
N ASN A 28 15.02 6.22 3.42
CA ASN A 28 15.88 7.37 3.58
C ASN A 28 15.12 8.59 4.13
N SER A 29 13.87 8.80 3.70
CA SER A 29 12.98 9.82 4.29
C SER A 29 12.67 9.56 5.77
N LEU A 30 12.58 8.29 6.21
CA LEU A 30 12.31 7.93 7.60
C LEU A 30 13.52 8.20 8.52
N SER A 31 14.75 7.96 8.05
CA SER A 31 15.99 8.17 8.81
C SER A 31 16.20 9.65 9.24
N ALA A 32 15.73 10.60 8.43
CA ALA A 32 15.86 12.03 8.70
C ALA A 32 15.06 12.53 9.93
N THR A 33 14.14 11.74 10.49
CA THR A 33 13.24 12.17 11.58
C THR A 33 13.70 11.80 13.00
N VAL A 34 14.79 11.06 13.18
CA VAL A 34 15.17 10.44 14.48
C VAL A 34 16.15 11.28 15.35
N THR A 35 16.69 12.42 14.91
CA THR A 35 17.88 13.05 15.57
C THR A 35 17.67 14.24 16.53
N LYS A 36 16.48 14.53 17.09
CA LYS A 36 16.37 15.59 18.12
C LYS A 36 16.10 15.05 19.54
N LYS A 37 17.18 15.03 20.34
CA LYS A 37 17.31 14.51 21.71
C LYS A 37 16.80 15.52 22.78
N ALA A 38 15.87 15.05 23.62
CA ALA A 38 15.52 15.32 25.04
C ALA A 38 15.82 16.66 25.77
N THR A 39 14.86 17.18 26.57
CA THR A 39 15.04 17.90 27.88
C THR A 39 13.70 18.10 28.68
N VAL A 40 13.47 17.23 29.70
CA VAL A 40 12.80 17.33 31.05
C VAL A 40 11.34 17.87 31.29
N PRO A 41 10.70 17.71 32.49
CA PRO A 41 9.40 17.02 32.64
C PRO A 41 8.28 17.90 33.27
N SER A 42 7.00 17.53 33.15
CA SER A 42 5.98 17.99 34.12
C SER A 42 4.69 17.19 34.01
N SER A 43 4.17 16.83 35.18
CA SER A 43 2.99 16.04 35.49
C SER A 43 1.71 16.58 34.86
N ILE A 44 0.96 15.69 34.21
CA ILE A 44 -0.51 15.56 34.22
C ILE A 44 -0.77 14.14 33.73
N GLU A 45 -1.39 13.31 34.58
CA GLU A 45 -1.95 12.01 34.18
C GLU A 45 -3.09 12.27 33.19
N ASN A 46 -2.74 12.38 31.91
CA ASN A 46 -3.71 12.28 30.83
C ASN A 46 -3.62 10.84 30.32
N ILE A 47 -4.75 10.15 30.33
CA ILE A 47 -4.98 8.85 29.69
C ILE A 47 -4.92 9.11 28.17
N GLY A 48 -3.72 9.45 27.72
CA GLY A 48 -3.35 9.63 26.34
C GLY A 48 -2.76 8.32 25.90
N GLU A 49 -3.54 7.58 25.14
CA GLU A 49 -3.10 6.50 24.27
C GLU A 49 -1.72 6.85 23.72
N SER A 50 -0.68 6.29 24.34
CA SER A 50 0.69 6.45 23.89
C SER A 50 0.77 5.65 22.60
N SER A 51 0.36 6.29 21.52
CA SER A 51 0.55 5.79 20.18
C SER A 51 2.06 5.64 19.99
N GLN A 52 2.54 4.44 20.31
CA GLN A 52 3.91 4.01 20.11
C GLN A 52 4.28 4.42 18.68
N PRO A 53 5.32 5.25 18.48
CA PRO A 53 5.68 5.72 17.14
C PRO A 53 5.92 4.56 16.18
N GLU A 54 6.37 3.42 16.70
CA GLU A 54 6.50 2.15 15.97
C GLU A 54 5.15 1.59 15.47
N ALA A 55 4.10 1.62 16.29
CA ALA A 55 2.77 1.12 15.91
C ALA A 55 2.10 2.01 14.84
N LEU A 56 2.31 3.33 14.91
CA LEU A 56 1.84 4.25 13.87
C LEU A 56 2.61 4.06 12.56
N ASN A 57 3.92 3.86 12.64
CA ASN A 57 4.76 3.59 11.48
C ASN A 57 4.32 2.30 10.76
N MET A 58 4.05 1.23 11.51
CA MET A 58 3.51 -0.01 10.96
C MET A 58 2.18 0.19 10.20
N LYS A 59 1.25 0.98 10.76
CA LYS A 59 -0.02 1.30 10.08
C LYS A 59 0.21 2.14 8.81
N ALA A 60 1.12 3.10 8.85
CA ALA A 60 1.45 3.92 7.69
C ALA A 60 2.03 3.07 6.54
N LEU A 61 2.96 2.17 6.85
CA LEU A 61 3.53 1.24 5.88
C LEU A 61 2.46 0.33 5.26
N ALA A 62 1.54 -0.20 6.07
CA ALA A 62 0.44 -1.02 5.57
C ALA A 62 -0.45 -0.25 4.57
N ILE A 63 -0.72 1.04 4.83
CA ILE A 63 -1.50 1.89 3.92
C ILE A 63 -0.74 2.10 2.60
N VAL A 64 0.55 2.42 2.64
CA VAL A 64 1.37 2.64 1.43
C VAL A 64 1.45 1.37 0.60
N THR A 65 1.70 0.22 1.23
CA THR A 65 1.70 -1.09 0.56
C THR A 65 0.35 -1.38 -0.10
N ARG A 66 -0.77 -1.11 0.58
CA ARG A 66 -2.11 -1.31 0.02
C ARG A 66 -2.38 -0.41 -1.18
N VAL A 67 -1.91 0.83 -1.17
CA VAL A 67 -2.02 1.74 -2.32
C VAL A 67 -1.21 1.19 -3.50
N ARG A 68 0.01 0.71 -3.25
CA ARG A 68 0.84 0.09 -4.29
C ARG A 68 0.15 -1.13 -4.92
N GLU A 69 -0.43 -2.01 -4.12
CA GLU A 69 -1.18 -3.17 -4.62
C GLU A 69 -2.32 -2.76 -5.56
N LYS A 70 -3.05 -1.69 -5.23
CA LYS A 70 -4.11 -1.15 -6.10
C LYS A 70 -3.57 -0.63 -7.42
N LEU A 71 -2.42 0.05 -7.40
CA LEU A 71 -1.79 0.61 -8.61
C LEU A 71 -1.09 -0.45 -9.48
N THR A 72 -0.76 -1.62 -8.90
CA THR A 72 -0.04 -2.70 -9.59
C THR A 72 -0.92 -3.91 -9.92
N GLY A 73 -2.24 -3.81 -9.70
CA GLY A 73 -3.20 -4.88 -10.00
C GLY A 73 -3.10 -6.10 -9.08
N ARG A 74 -2.50 -5.98 -7.88
CA ARG A 74 -2.30 -7.07 -6.90
C ARG A 74 -3.26 -6.99 -5.72
N ASP A 75 -4.41 -6.32 -5.87
CA ASP A 75 -5.29 -5.93 -4.77
C ASP A 75 -6.40 -6.93 -4.40
N PHE A 76 -6.56 -8.01 -5.16
CA PHE A 76 -7.55 -9.09 -4.96
C PHE A 76 -6.94 -10.47 -4.68
N ALA A 77 -5.76 -10.78 -5.25
CA ALA A 77 -5.01 -12.01 -5.02
C ALA A 77 -3.51 -11.75 -5.21
N HIS A 78 -2.67 -12.44 -4.44
CA HIS A 78 -1.23 -12.15 -4.37
C HIS A 78 -0.40 -12.90 -5.42
N GLU A 79 -0.99 -13.83 -6.17
CA GLU A 79 -0.24 -14.74 -7.04
C GLU A 79 0.06 -14.16 -8.43
N GLU A 80 -0.76 -13.21 -8.93
CA GLU A 80 -0.53 -12.60 -10.25
C GLU A 80 -1.09 -11.17 -10.31
N SER A 81 -0.41 -10.28 -11.04
CA SER A 81 -0.91 -8.93 -11.34
C SER A 81 -2.05 -8.98 -12.35
N LEU A 82 -3.19 -8.40 -12.00
CA LEU A 82 -4.35 -8.31 -12.87
C LEU A 82 -4.16 -7.26 -13.97
N THR A 83 -4.74 -7.52 -15.14
CA THR A 83 -4.95 -6.47 -16.16
C THR A 83 -5.94 -5.44 -15.66
N VAL A 84 -5.86 -4.21 -16.19
CA VAL A 84 -6.78 -3.10 -15.83
C VAL A 84 -8.24 -3.51 -16.01
N ASP A 85 -8.58 -4.11 -17.16
CA ASP A 85 -9.95 -4.57 -17.44
C ASP A 85 -10.45 -5.58 -16.41
N ARG A 86 -9.59 -6.53 -16.01
CA ARG A 86 -9.95 -7.54 -15.02
C ARG A 86 -10.11 -6.93 -13.64
N GLN A 87 -9.22 -6.04 -13.22
CA GLN A 87 -9.31 -5.33 -11.95
C GLN A 87 -10.60 -4.52 -11.86
N VAL A 88 -10.93 -3.75 -12.91
CA VAL A 88 -12.19 -2.98 -12.98
C VAL A 88 -13.40 -3.90 -12.90
N GLN A 89 -13.39 -5.03 -13.62
CA GLN A 89 -14.51 -5.96 -13.57
C GLN A 89 -14.72 -6.56 -12.16
N LEU A 90 -13.64 -6.92 -11.46
CA LEU A 90 -13.72 -7.40 -10.07
C LEU A 90 -14.22 -6.31 -9.12
N LEU A 91 -13.78 -5.06 -9.29
CA LEU A 91 -14.27 -3.92 -8.51
C LEU A 91 -15.79 -3.71 -8.70
N ILE A 92 -16.29 -3.79 -9.94
CA ILE A 92 -17.73 -3.70 -10.24
C ILE A 92 -18.47 -4.87 -9.58
N LEU A 93 -17.98 -6.10 -9.72
CA LEU A 93 -18.62 -7.27 -9.09
C LEU A 93 -18.70 -7.11 -7.57
N GLN A 94 -17.63 -6.66 -6.93
CA GLN A 94 -17.63 -6.42 -5.49
C GLN A 94 -18.59 -5.29 -5.09
N ALA A 95 -18.61 -4.17 -5.83
CA ALA A 95 -19.47 -3.03 -5.54
C ALA A 95 -20.96 -3.32 -5.77
N THR A 96 -21.30 -4.25 -6.67
CA THR A 96 -22.68 -4.62 -7.01
C THR A 96 -23.17 -5.87 -6.28
N ALA A 97 -22.31 -6.56 -5.52
CA ALA A 97 -22.68 -7.78 -4.81
C ALA A 97 -23.66 -7.47 -3.67
N ASN A 98 -24.82 -8.14 -3.68
CA ASN A 98 -25.83 -8.01 -2.62
C ASN A 98 -25.28 -8.33 -1.22
N GLU A 99 -24.32 -9.27 -1.14
CA GLU A 99 -23.64 -9.63 0.12
C GLU A 99 -22.82 -8.48 0.70
N ASN A 100 -22.27 -7.60 -0.15
CA ASN A 100 -21.54 -6.42 0.29
C ASN A 100 -22.51 -5.26 0.58
N LEU A 101 -23.51 -5.08 -0.29
CA LEU A 101 -24.51 -4.01 -0.15
C LEU A 101 -25.35 -4.16 1.11
N CYS A 102 -25.72 -5.37 1.53
CA CYS A 102 -26.53 -5.60 2.74
C CYS A 102 -25.77 -5.35 4.05
N GLN A 103 -24.43 -5.26 3.98
CA GLN A 103 -23.57 -4.93 5.12
C GLN A 103 -23.31 -3.42 5.24
N CYS A 104 -23.65 -2.63 4.22
CA CYS A 104 -23.53 -1.19 4.29
C CYS A 104 -24.42 -0.60 5.39
N TYR A 105 -23.95 0.49 5.99
CA TYR A 105 -24.77 1.27 6.92
C TYR A 105 -26.03 1.79 6.19
N ILE A 106 -27.20 1.68 6.85
CA ILE A 106 -28.50 2.00 6.25
C ILE A 106 -28.60 3.43 5.70
N GLY A 107 -27.93 4.40 6.35
CA GLY A 107 -27.93 5.80 5.92
C GLY A 107 -27.11 6.07 4.64
N TRP A 108 -26.36 5.10 4.15
CA TRP A 108 -25.67 5.19 2.85
C TRP A 108 -26.59 4.84 1.67
N CYS A 109 -27.80 4.36 1.95
CA CYS A 109 -28.83 4.05 0.95
C CYS A 109 -28.36 3.03 -0.11
N PRO A 110 -28.03 1.78 0.27
CA PRO A 110 -27.50 0.76 -0.65
C PRO A 110 -28.51 0.27 -1.72
N PHE A 111 -29.72 0.81 -1.72
CA PHE A 111 -30.85 0.45 -2.59
C PHE A 111 -31.30 1.60 -3.51
N TRP A 112 -30.51 2.69 -3.59
CA TRP A 112 -30.78 3.85 -4.45
C TRP A 112 -29.89 3.87 -5.69
#